data_AF-A0A9P6WX25-F1
#
_entry.id   AF-A0A9P6WX25-F1
#
_cell.length_a   1.000
_cell.length_b   1.000
_cell.length_c   1.000
_cell.angle_alpha   90.00
_cell.angle_beta   90.00
_cell.angle_gamma   90.00
#
_symmetry.space_group_name_H-M   'P 1'
#
loop_
_entity.id
_entity.type
_entity.pdbx_description
1 polymer ?
#
loop_
_entity_poly.entity_id
_entity_poly.type
_entity_poly.pdbx_seq_one_letter_code
_entity_poly.pdbx_strand_id
1 'polypeptide(L)'
;MNLVEEVDPYNVDTLLTLSQYRAFQSRFPAKATEELDTRIEEIASEIASGLEAGRKHNVYSDKQKAVFYYFNGIKLCKAAPSSRKAQIEPHTAQK
;
A
#
# COMPACT_ATOMS: atom_id res chain seq x y z
N MET A 1 -4.04 0.12 25.11
CA MET A 1 -2.85 -0.66 25.48
C MET A 1 -1.65 0.02 24.84
N ASN A 2 -0.78 0.62 25.64
CA ASN A 2 0.46 1.24 25.16
C ASN A 2 1.49 0.13 24.92
N LEU A 3 1.67 -0.27 23.67
CA LEU A 3 2.75 -1.15 23.24
C LEU A 3 4.00 -0.30 22.98
N VAL A 4 4.64 0.15 24.06
CA VAL A 4 6.04 0.57 23.98
C VAL A 4 6.84 -0.58 24.59
N GLU A 5 6.87 -1.69 23.87
CA GLU A 5 7.82 -2.75 24.16
C GLU A 5 9.17 -2.22 23.68
N GLU A 6 10.04 -1.91 24.63
CA GLU A 6 11.39 -1.44 24.37
C GLU A 6 12.15 -2.59 23.71
N VAL A 7 12.13 -2.61 22.38
CA VAL A 7 12.76 -3.65 21.58
C VAL A 7 14.27 -3.52 21.75
N ASP A 8 14.87 -4.40 22.54
CA ASP A 8 16.31 -4.52 22.68
C ASP A 8 16.94 -4.79 21.30
N PRO A 9 17.74 -3.87 20.75
CA PRO A 9 18.32 -4.01 19.42
C PRO A 9 19.35 -5.14 19.31
N TYR A 10 19.77 -5.74 20.44
CA TYR A 10 20.70 -6.86 20.49
C TYR A 10 20.03 -8.19 20.86
N ASN A 11 18.72 -8.20 21.05
CA ASN A 11 17.99 -9.45 21.26
C ASN A 11 18.00 -10.25 19.95
N VAL A 12 18.66 -11.41 20.00
CA VAL A 12 18.87 -12.32 18.87
C VAL A 12 17.54 -12.78 18.27
N ASP A 13 16.52 -12.97 19.11
CA ASP A 13 15.19 -13.40 18.67
C ASP A 13 14.50 -12.31 17.84
N THR A 14 14.63 -11.04 18.26
CA THR A 14 14.11 -9.88 17.54
C THR A 14 14.84 -9.69 16.20
N LEU A 15 16.16 -9.83 16.19
CA LEU A 15 16.96 -9.75 14.96
C LEU A 15 16.60 -10.88 14.00
N LEU A 16 16.37 -12.09 14.51
CA LEU A 16 15.94 -13.23 13.72
C LEU A 16 14.56 -12.98 13.10
N THR A 17 13.58 -12.52 13.88
CA THR A 17 12.23 -12.21 13.37
C THR A 17 12.26 -11.10 12.32
N LEU A 18 13.03 -10.03 12.54
CA LEU A 18 13.21 -8.96 11.56
C LEU A 18 13.87 -9.46 10.28
N SER A 19 14.88 -10.33 10.39
CA SER A 19 15.55 -10.92 9.22
C SER A 19 14.62 -11.80 8.40
N GLN A 20 13.80 -12.62 9.06
CA GLN A 20 12.78 -13.46 8.44
C GLN A 20 11.75 -12.58 7.74
N TYR A 21 11.23 -11.55 8.42
CA TYR A 21 10.27 -10.61 7.86
C TYR A 21 10.79 -9.92 6.60
N ARG A 22 12.05 -9.49 6.61
CA ARG A 22 12.72 -8.89 5.43
C ARG A 22 12.86 -9.90 4.27
N ALA A 23 13.20 -11.15 4.57
CA ALA A 23 13.27 -12.22 3.56
C ALA A 23 11.89 -12.52 2.96
N PHE A 24 10.82 -12.49 3.76
CA PHE A 24 9.45 -12.61 3.28
C PHE A 24 9.00 -11.39 2.47
N GLN A 25 9.41 -10.18 2.83
CA GLN A 25 9.14 -8.99 2.01
C GLN A 25 9.81 -9.06 0.64
N SER A 26 10.99 -9.68 0.56
CA SER A 26 11.71 -9.88 -0.71
C SER A 26 11.00 -10.87 -1.66
N ARG A 27 10.00 -11.63 -1.17
CA ARG A 27 9.16 -12.51 -2.00
C ARG A 27 8.01 -11.78 -2.69
N PHE A 28 7.67 -10.55 -2.28
CA PHE A 28 6.74 -9.78 -3.08
C PHE A 28 7.40 -9.49 -4.42
N PRO A 29 6.69 -9.67 -5.55
CA PRO A 29 7.29 -9.49 -6.86
C PRO A 29 7.78 -8.05 -6.96
N ALA A 30 9.11 -7.87 -6.93
CA ALA A 30 9.75 -6.57 -7.12
C ALA A 30 9.55 -6.03 -8.55
N LYS A 31 9.05 -6.87 -9.46
CA LYS A 31 8.73 -6.53 -10.85
C LYS A 31 7.23 -6.66 -11.08
N ALA A 32 6.62 -5.62 -11.62
CA ALA A 32 5.32 -5.71 -12.26
C ALA A 32 5.37 -6.79 -13.34
N THR A 33 4.51 -7.80 -13.24
CA THR A 33 4.19 -8.67 -14.37
C THR A 33 3.07 -8.02 -15.16
N GLU A 34 3.04 -8.20 -16.48
CA GLU A 34 1.99 -7.59 -17.34
C GLU A 34 0.58 -8.00 -16.90
N GLU A 35 0.39 -9.25 -16.45
CA GLU A 35 -0.88 -9.74 -15.91
C GLU A 35 -1.32 -8.98 -14.64
N LEU A 36 -0.36 -8.63 -13.78
CA LEU A 36 -0.64 -7.90 -12.55
C LEU A 36 -0.97 -6.43 -12.85
N ASP A 37 -0.31 -5.84 -13.84
CA ASP A 37 -0.65 -4.51 -14.37
C ASP A 37 -2.09 -4.47 -14.88
N THR A 38 -2.47 -5.41 -15.76
CA THR A 38 -3.82 -5.46 -16.34
C THR A 38 -4.88 -5.61 -15.24
N ARG A 39 -4.68 -6.52 -14.28
CA ARG A 39 -5.63 -6.71 -13.16
C ARG A 39 -5.76 -5.48 -12.29
N ILE A 40 -4.65 -4.79 -11.98
CA ILE A 40 -4.69 -3.58 -11.15
C ILE A 40 -5.36 -2.42 -11.91
N GLU A 41 -5.15 -2.31 -13.22
CA GLU A 41 -5.82 -1.30 -14.05
C GLU A 41 -7.32 -1.56 -14.20
N GLU A 42 -7.74 -2.82 -14.32
CA GLU A 42 -9.15 -3.21 -14.28
C GLU A 42 -9.79 -2.83 -12.94
N ILE A 43 -9.16 -3.19 -11.81
CA ILE A 43 -9.64 -2.84 -10.47
C ILE A 43 -9.71 -1.32 -10.28
N ALA A 44 -8.71 -0.58 -10.78
CA ALA A 44 -8.73 0.88 -10.73
C ALA A 44 -9.89 1.48 -11.53
N SER A 45 -10.21 0.88 -12.68
CA SER A 45 -11.33 1.28 -13.53
C SER A 45 -12.68 0.92 -12.90
N GLU A 46 -12.81 -0.24 -12.25
CA GLU A 46 -13.99 -0.62 -11.46
C GLU A 46 -14.24 0.35 -10.30
N ILE A 47 -13.18 0.73 -9.57
CA ILE A 47 -13.28 1.72 -8.49
C ILE A 47 -13.75 3.06 -9.06
N ALA A 48 -13.33 3.39 -10.29
CA ALA A 48 -13.70 4.63 -10.96
C ALA A 48 -15.14 4.68 -11.44
N SER A 49 -15.66 3.59 -11.97
CA SER A 49 -17.06 3.50 -12.41
C SER A 49 -18.03 3.38 -11.24
N GLY A 50 -17.57 2.86 -10.10
CA GLY A 50 -18.42 2.55 -8.95
C GLY A 50 -18.78 3.71 -8.02
N LEU A 51 -18.35 4.96 -8.28
CA LEU A 51 -18.49 6.02 -7.27
C LEU A 51 -19.13 7.34 -7.74
N GLU A 52 -20.46 7.36 -7.64
CA GLU A 52 -21.34 8.55 -7.63
C GLU A 52 -21.75 8.99 -6.20
N ALA A 53 -21.24 8.35 -5.13
CA ALA A 53 -21.72 8.62 -3.77
C ALA A 53 -20.60 9.17 -2.86
N GLY A 54 -20.83 10.37 -2.31
CA GLY A 54 -19.89 11.17 -1.53
C GLY A 54 -19.06 10.39 -0.51
N ARG A 55 -17.73 10.49 -0.64
CA ARG A 55 -16.75 9.78 0.21
C ARG A 55 -16.60 10.48 1.56
N LYS A 56 -16.81 9.73 2.64
CA LYS A 56 -16.23 10.08 3.95
C LYS A 56 -14.83 9.45 4.02
N HIS A 57 -13.82 10.26 4.34
CA HIS A 57 -12.40 9.92 4.18
C HIS A 57 -11.89 8.77 5.09
N ASN A 58 -12.73 8.23 5.97
CA ASN A 58 -12.26 7.38 7.06
C ASN A 58 -12.15 5.89 6.73
N VAL A 59 -12.76 5.39 5.63
CA VAL A 59 -12.76 3.95 5.32
C VAL A 59 -12.54 3.71 3.84
N TYR A 60 -11.31 3.33 3.48
CA TYR A 60 -10.97 2.86 2.14
C TYR A 60 -11.16 1.35 2.01
N SER A 61 -11.66 0.91 0.86
CA SER A 61 -11.79 -0.52 0.57
C SER A 61 -10.43 -1.16 0.35
N ASP A 62 -10.34 -2.47 0.54
CA ASP A 62 -9.09 -3.21 0.33
C ASP A 62 -8.61 -3.14 -1.13
N LYS A 63 -9.55 -3.03 -2.09
CA LYS A 63 -9.25 -2.77 -3.50
C LYS A 63 -8.53 -1.42 -3.68
N GLN A 64 -9.01 -0.34 -3.05
CA GLN A 64 -8.38 0.97 -3.13
C GLN A 64 -6.98 0.97 -2.52
N LYS A 65 -6.81 0.31 -1.37
CA LYS A 65 -5.49 0.15 -0.74
C LYS A 65 -4.53 -0.63 -1.63
N ALA A 66 -4.98 -1.73 -2.23
CA ALA A 66 -4.16 -2.54 -3.13
C ALA A 66 -3.63 -1.74 -4.33
N VAL A 67 -4.50 -0.96 -4.99
CA VAL A 67 -4.12 -0.08 -6.10
C VAL A 67 -3.10 0.97 -5.64
N PHE A 68 -3.31 1.57 -4.47
CA PHE A 68 -2.40 2.59 -3.92
C PHE A 68 -1.00 2.03 -3.62
N TYR A 69 -0.92 0.90 -2.92
CA TYR A 69 0.35 0.26 -2.60
C TYR A 69 1.05 -0.27 -3.85
N TYR A 70 0.31 -0.80 -4.83
CA TYR A 70 0.88 -1.24 -6.10
C TYR A 70 1.57 -0.10 -6.85
N PHE A 71 0.89 1.04 -7.00
CA PHE A 71 1.47 2.16 -7.74
C PHE A 71 2.67 2.78 -7.01
N ASN A 72 2.65 2.88 -5.67
CA ASN A 72 3.79 3.41 -4.91
C ASN A 72 4.97 2.44 -4.83
N GLY A 73 4.71 1.16 -4.58
CA GLY A 73 5.75 0.15 -4.33
C GLY A 73 6.36 -0.44 -5.60
N ILE A 74 5.55 -0.65 -6.65
CA ILE A 74 5.99 -1.34 -7.87
C ILE A 74 6.25 -0.37 -9.01
N LYS A 75 5.31 0.53 -9.31
CA LYS A 75 5.44 1.50 -10.41
C LYS A 75 6.26 2.75 -10.01
N LEU A 76 6.83 2.79 -8.80
CA LEU A 76 7.58 3.93 -8.24
C LEU A 76 6.84 5.27 -8.41
N CYS A 77 5.52 5.25 -8.36
CA CYS A 77 4.71 6.46 -8.45
C CYS A 77 4.83 7.24 -7.13
N LYS A 78 4.86 8.57 -7.22
CA LYS A 78 4.73 9.42 -6.03
C LYS A 78 3.35 9.25 -5.38
N ALA A 79 3.27 9.52 -4.08
CA ALA A 79 2.05 9.37 -3.28
C ALA A 79 0.82 10.12 -3.84
N ALA A 80 1.00 11.31 -4.43
CA ALA A 80 -0.13 12.07 -4.99
C ALA A 80 -0.70 11.44 -6.28
N PRO A 81 0.11 11.11 -7.31
CA PRO A 81 -0.35 10.34 -8.47
C PRO A 81 -0.98 8.99 -8.12
N SER A 82 -0.40 8.22 -7.20
CA SER A 82 -0.94 6.92 -6.78
C SER A 82 -2.27 7.07 -6.04
N SER A 83 -2.41 8.10 -5.20
CA SER A 83 -3.69 8.42 -4.53
C SER A 83 -4.78 8.67 -5.58
N ARG A 84 -4.51 9.47 -6.62
CA ARG A 84 -5.48 9.74 -7.69
C ARG A 84 -5.90 8.46 -8.41
N LYS A 85 -4.95 7.57 -8.73
CA LYS A 85 -5.25 6.28 -9.38
C LYS A 85 -6.06 5.33 -8.49
N ALA A 86 -5.76 5.29 -7.20
CA ALA A 86 -6.53 4.54 -6.20
C ALA A 86 -7.83 5.24 -5.80
N GLN A 87 -8.06 6.45 -6.31
CA GLN A 87 -9.15 7.33 -5.93
C GLN A 87 -9.22 7.62 -4.42
N ILE A 88 -8.05 7.69 -3.81
CA ILE A 88 -7.84 8.12 -2.44
C ILE A 88 -7.63 9.64 -2.48
N GLU A 89 -8.25 10.35 -1.55
CA GLU A 89 -7.96 11.76 -1.39
C GLU A 89 -6.52 11.91 -0.89
N PRO A 90 -5.64 12.61 -1.63
CA PRO A 90 -4.28 12.81 -1.18
C PRO A 90 -4.31 13.74 0.03
N HIS A 91 -4.06 13.21 1.22
CA HIS A 91 -3.81 14.05 2.39
C HIS A 91 -2.41 14.62 2.27
N THR A 92 -2.29 15.70 1.50
CA THR A 92 -1.08 16.51 1.51
C THR A 92 -0.93 17.09 2.91
N ALA A 93 0.16 16.75 3.58
CA ALA A 93 0.62 17.54 4.73
C ALA A 93 0.88 18.97 4.21
N GLN A 94 -0.11 19.84 4.36
CA GLN A 94 0.04 21.30 4.31
C GLN A 94 -0.18 21.74 5.76
N LYS A 95 0.71 22.47 6.43
CA LYS A 95 1.71 23.47 6.04
C LYS A 95 2.96 23.30 6.89
#